data_AF-A0A5K1H3J3-F1
#
_entry.id   AF-A0A5K1H3J3-F1
#
_cell.length_a   1.000
_cell.length_b   1.000
_cell.length_c   1.000
_cell.angle_alpha   90.00
_cell.angle_beta   90.00
_cell.angle_gamma   90.00
#
_symmetry.space_group_name_H-M   'P 1'
#
loop_
_entity.id
_entity.type
_entity.pdbx_description
1 polymer ?
#
loop_
_entity_poly.entity_id
_entity_poly.type
_entity_poly.pdbx_seq_one_letter_code
_entity_poly.pdbx_strand_id
1 'polypeptide(L)'
;FEGIDESIKSIHFSSKKLLDLGFNFQYTVEQMFEGAVQCCQEKQLIPVPDAPEAKPQEQPLNAKMKGGEYKAEGDQLGEVAV
;
A
#
# COMPACT_ATOMS: atom_id res chain seq x y z
N PHE A 1 20.62 15.02 -2.74
CA PHE A 1 19.46 15.88 -3.06
C PHE A 1 19.99 17.27 -3.32
N GLU A 2 19.92 17.73 -4.57
CA GLU A 2 20.37 19.08 -4.91
C GLU A 2 19.40 20.11 -4.28
N GLY A 3 19.93 21.11 -3.59
CA GLY A 3 19.15 22.20 -3.00
C GLY A 3 18.71 22.02 -1.53
N ILE A 4 19.12 20.95 -0.86
CA ILE A 4 18.93 20.80 0.59
C ILE A 4 20.21 21.26 1.29
N ASP A 5 20.08 22.27 2.14
CA ASP A 5 21.17 22.74 2.99
C ASP A 5 21.62 21.61 3.93
N GLU A 6 22.89 21.23 3.85
CA GLU A 6 23.51 20.19 4.68
C GLU A 6 23.48 20.55 6.18
N SER A 7 23.23 21.82 6.52
CA SER A 7 23.06 22.29 7.89
C SER A 7 21.69 21.98 8.51
N ILE A 8 20.74 21.45 7.72
CA ILE A 8 19.40 21.11 8.19
C ILE A 8 19.48 19.98 9.23
N LYS A 9 19.17 20.36 10.47
CA LYS A 9 19.16 19.44 11.61
C LYS A 9 17.91 18.55 11.56
N SER A 10 18.10 17.28 11.87
CA SER A 10 16.98 16.36 12.07
C SER A 10 16.13 16.82 13.26
N ILE A 11 14.81 16.83 13.08
CA ILE A 11 13.85 17.14 14.14
C ILE A 11 13.51 15.83 14.86
N HIS A 12 13.84 15.76 16.14
CA HIS A 12 13.56 14.58 16.96
C HIS A 12 12.22 14.72 17.70
N PHE A 13 11.35 13.73 17.53
CA PHE A 13 10.13 13.61 18.31
C PHE A 13 10.38 12.75 19.55
N SER A 14 10.13 13.31 20.73
CA SER A 14 10.33 12.58 21.98
C SER A 14 9.13 11.71 22.33
N SER A 15 9.35 10.40 22.43
CA SER A 15 8.37 9.44 23.00
C SER A 15 8.61 9.17 24.49
N LYS A 16 9.34 10.05 25.19
CA LYS A 16 9.77 9.83 26.58
C LYS A 16 8.63 9.42 27.52
N LYS A 17 7.48 10.11 27.46
CA LYS A 17 6.33 9.79 28.30
C LYS A 17 5.83 8.35 28.11
N LEU A 18 5.87 7.84 26.88
CA LEU A 18 5.45 6.47 26.55
C LEU A 18 6.46 5.45 27.13
N LEU A 19 7.75 5.73 26.96
CA LEU A 19 8.84 4.89 27.47
C LEU A 19 8.88 4.85 29.00
N ASP A 20 8.68 6.01 29.65
CA ASP A 20 8.64 6.13 31.10
C ASP A 20 7.46 5.34 31.72
N LEU A 21 6.41 5.07 30.95
CA LEU A 21 5.27 4.23 31.35
C LEU A 21 5.49 2.73 31.11
N GLY A 22 6.67 2.32 30.63
CA GLY A 22 7.05 0.92 30.44
C GLY A 22 6.81 0.38 29.01
N PHE A 23 6.46 1.22 28.04
CA PHE A 23 6.41 0.82 26.64
C PHE A 23 7.82 0.62 26.08
N ASN A 24 8.00 -0.39 25.22
CA ASN A 24 9.26 -0.66 24.53
C ASN A 24 9.01 -0.76 23.02
N PHE A 25 9.80 -0.03 22.23
CA PHE A 25 9.79 -0.18 20.78
C PHE A 25 10.51 -1.48 20.42
N GLN A 26 9.82 -2.34 19.68
CA GLN A 26 10.35 -3.65 19.27
C GLN A 26 10.92 -3.65 17.84
N TYR A 27 10.72 -2.56 17.10
CA TYR A 27 11.04 -2.49 15.68
C TYR A 27 11.99 -1.33 15.39
N THR A 28 12.97 -1.59 14.53
CA THR A 28 13.88 -0.58 13.99
C THR A 28 13.28 0.13 12.79
N VAL A 29 13.85 1.27 12.40
CA VAL A 29 13.39 2.02 11.21
C VAL A 29 13.61 1.18 9.95
N GLU A 30 14.71 0.47 9.88
CA GLU A 30 15.06 -0.44 8.78
C GLU A 30 13.98 -1.51 8.60
N GLN A 31 13.57 -2.17 9.70
CA GLN A 31 12.49 -3.17 9.66
C GLN A 31 11.15 -2.59 9.23
N MET A 32 10.83 -1.35 9.63
CA MET A 32 9.61 -0.68 9.20
C MET A 32 9.60 -0.46 7.68
N PHE A 33 10.70 0.04 7.12
CA PHE A 33 10.81 0.29 5.68
C PHE A 33 10.89 -1.01 4.88
N GLU A 34 11.64 -2.01 5.34
CA GLU A 34 11.74 -3.30 4.67
C GLU A 34 10.38 -3.99 4.57
N GLY A 35 9.64 -4.08 5.69
CA GLY A 35 8.31 -4.67 5.69
C GLY A 35 7.30 -3.90 4.84
N ALA A 36 7.40 -2.55 4.81
CA ALA A 36 6.56 -1.73 3.95
C ALA A 36 6.86 -1.97 2.46
N VAL A 37 8.14 -2.00 2.08
CA VAL A 37 8.56 -2.27 0.69
C VAL A 37 8.12 -3.67 0.26
N GLN A 38 8.38 -4.70 1.08
CA GLN A 38 7.98 -6.08 0.81
C GLN A 38 6.46 -6.19 0.61
N CYS A 39 5.67 -5.65 1.54
CA CYS A 39 4.20 -5.67 1.45
C CYS A 39 3.68 -4.97 0.18
N CYS A 40 4.27 -3.83 -0.19
CA CYS A 40 3.92 -3.12 -1.41
C CYS A 40 4.32 -3.88 -2.68
N GLN A 41 5.44 -4.59 -2.68
CA GLN A 41 5.88 -5.44 -3.80
C GLN A 41 4.94 -6.64 -4.00
N GLU A 42 4.59 -7.35 -2.92
CA GLU A 42 3.66 -8.48 -2.95
C GLU A 42 2.28 -8.09 -3.48
N LYS A 43 1.84 -6.86 -3.18
CA LYS A 43 0.58 -6.29 -3.65
C LYS A 43 0.69 -5.58 -5.00
N GLN A 44 1.86 -5.58 -5.62
CA GLN A 44 2.15 -4.87 -6.87
C GLN A 44 1.82 -3.37 -6.83
N LEU A 45 1.92 -2.76 -5.64
CA LEU A 45 1.74 -1.32 -5.43
C LEU A 45 2.99 -0.52 -5.81
N ILE A 46 4.16 -1.17 -5.76
CA ILE A 46 5.44 -0.62 -6.23
C ILE A 46 6.15 -1.65 -7.12
N PRO A 47 7.00 -1.21 -8.05
CA PRO A 47 7.79 -2.13 -8.86
C PRO A 47 8.65 -3.04 -7.98
N VAL A 48 8.63 -4.34 -8.28
CA VAL A 48 9.64 -5.26 -7.76
C VAL A 48 10.91 -4.98 -8.55
N PRO A 49 12.07 -4.76 -7.90
CA PRO A 49 13.32 -4.62 -8.63
C PRO A 49 13.51 -5.87 -9.49
N ASP A 50 13.72 -5.66 -10.78
CA ASP A 50 13.96 -6.76 -11.72
C ASP A 50 15.20 -7.53 -11.21
N ALA A 51 15.00 -8.79 -10.81
CA ALA A 51 16.08 -9.77 -10.90
C ALA A 51 16.68 -9.67 -12.31
N PRO A 52 18.00 -9.90 -12.51
CA PRO A 52 18.64 -9.69 -13.81
C PRO A 52 17.78 -10.28 -14.93
N GLU A 53 17.18 -9.37 -15.69
CA GLU A 53 16.14 -9.49 -16.71
C GLU A 53 15.43 -10.85 -16.87
N ALA A 54 14.17 -10.91 -16.44
CA ALA A 54 13.16 -11.74 -17.10
C ALA A 54 12.30 -10.82 -18.00
N LYS A 55 12.55 -10.94 -19.31
CA LYS A 55 12.00 -10.14 -20.44
C LYS A 55 10.49 -9.78 -20.30
N PRO A 56 10.07 -8.55 -20.70
CA PRO A 56 8.67 -8.15 -20.72
C PRO A 56 7.81 -9.04 -21.63
N GLN A 57 6.73 -9.61 -21.10
CA GLN A 57 5.63 -10.16 -21.89
C GLN A 57 4.60 -9.05 -22.10
N GLU A 58 4.51 -8.52 -23.32
CA GLU A 58 3.46 -7.57 -23.73
C GLU A 58 2.07 -8.21 -23.61
N GLN A 59 1.17 -7.54 -22.87
CA GLN A 59 -0.27 -7.77 -22.97
C GLN A 59 -0.88 -6.60 -23.76
N PRO A 60 -1.57 -6.83 -24.90
CA PRO A 60 -2.11 -5.73 -25.68
C PRO A 60 -3.31 -5.07 -24.98
N LEU A 61 -3.18 -3.75 -24.80
CA LEU A 61 -4.21 -2.83 -24.36
C LEU A 61 -5.24 -2.62 -25.48
N ASN A 62 -6.28 -3.46 -25.57
CA ASN A 62 -7.62 -3.06 -26.06
C ASN A 62 -8.68 -4.18 -26.02
N ALA A 63 -9.60 -4.11 -25.07
CA ALA A 63 -10.94 -4.64 -25.30
C ALA A 63 -11.97 -3.53 -25.07
N LYS A 64 -12.48 -3.03 -26.19
CA LYS A 64 -13.53 -2.01 -26.35
C LYS A 64 -14.76 -2.33 -25.48
N MET A 65 -15.32 -1.27 -24.89
CA MET A 65 -16.72 -1.23 -24.48
C MET A 65 -17.61 -1.79 -25.61
N LYS A 66 -18.41 -2.81 -25.31
CA LYS A 66 -19.63 -3.07 -26.06
C LYS A 66 -20.79 -2.96 -25.08
N GLY A 67 -21.64 -1.97 -25.32
CA GLY A 67 -22.91 -1.81 -24.63
C GLY A 67 -23.81 -3.03 -24.82
N GLY A 68 -24.68 -3.26 -23.85
CA GLY A 68 -25.69 -4.30 -23.90
C GLY A 68 -26.36 -4.53 -22.54
N GLU A 69 -27.52 -3.89 -22.38
CA GLU A 69 -28.68 -4.32 -21.60
C GLU A 69 -28.59 -4.38 -20.06
N TYR A 70 -29.24 -3.38 -19.43
CA TYR A 70 -29.74 -3.47 -18.06
C TYR A 70 -31.08 -4.24 -18.10
N LYS A 71 -31.16 -5.40 -17.43
CA LYS A 71 -32.45 -6.03 -17.10
C LYS A 71 -32.77 -5.75 -15.64
N ALA A 72 -33.87 -5.05 -15.43
CA ALA A 72 -34.52 -4.89 -14.14
C ALA A 72 -35.75 -5.82 -14.09
N GLU A 73 -35.69 -6.82 -13.22
CA GLU A 73 -36.81 -7.58 -12.62
C GLU A 73 -36.23 -8.07 -11.28
N GLY A 74 -36.83 -7.97 -10.10
CA GLY A 74 -38.20 -7.76 -9.70
C GLY A 74 -38.39 -8.59 -8.42
N ASP A 75 -38.54 -7.90 -7.28
CA ASP A 75 -39.27 -8.26 -6.06
C ASP A 75 -39.07 -9.65 -5.39
N GLN A 76 -38.63 -9.67 -4.13
CA GLN A 76 -39.52 -10.05 -3.02
C GLN A 76 -38.94 -9.65 -1.65
N LEU A 77 -39.75 -8.89 -0.92
CA LEU A 77 -39.61 -8.55 0.49
C LEU A 77 -39.65 -9.82 1.36
N GLY A 78 -38.66 -9.97 2.25
CA GLY A 78 -38.64 -10.95 3.32
C GLY A 78 -38.73 -10.26 4.67
N GLU A 79 -39.91 -10.37 5.27
CA GLU A 79 -40.32 -9.99 6.62
C GLU A 79 -39.30 -10.38 7.72
N VAL A 80 -38.97 -9.45 8.62
CA VAL A 80 -38.32 -9.78 9.90
C VAL A 80 -39.42 -9.80 10.97
N ALA A 81 -39.90 -11.00 11.27
CA ALA A 81 -40.65 -11.31 12.47
C ALA A 81 -39.74 -12.13 13.40
N VAL A 82 -39.53 -11.61 14.61
CA VAL A 82 -39.68 -12.22 15.95
C VAL A 82 -38.97 -11.31 16.96
#